data_AF-A0A950QSG5-F1
#
_entry.id   AF-A0A950QSG5-F1
#
_cell.length_a   1.000
_cell.length_b   1.000
_cell.length_c   1.000
_cell.angle_alpha   90.00
_cell.angle_beta   90.00
_cell.angle_gamma   90.00
#
_symmetry.space_group_name_H-M   'P 1'
#
loop_
_entity.id
_entity.type
_entity.pdbx_description
1 polymer ?
#
loop_
_entity_poly.entity_id
_entity_poly.type
_entity_poly.pdbx_seq_one_letter_code
_entity_poly.pdbx_strand_id
1 'polypeptide(L)'
;MDDQHFETLLELIELEREAEKEENKRELERYPLPVREALGKTVTRLSIVDEDVGVGGIPLLVLSRGPYRSTKSDEPSSSGALSPFHAMNQGDNVLLTYPEGSGQAPVEGTLYDVEELQVTVALDRPAPDPLPQGLCQLDMLGSDAT
;
A
#
# COMPACT_ATOMS: atom_id res chain seq x y z
N MET A 1 17.55 -32.92 15.14
CA MET A 1 16.73 -31.71 15.26
C MET A 1 15.49 -32.02 14.47
N ASP A 2 14.35 -32.11 15.15
CA ASP A 2 13.14 -32.66 14.55
C ASP A 2 12.48 -31.64 13.64
N ASP A 3 12.17 -32.05 12.40
CA ASP A 3 11.42 -31.27 11.41
C ASP A 3 10.10 -30.74 11.99
N GLN A 4 9.53 -31.46 12.95
CA GLN A 4 8.30 -31.11 13.67
C GLN A 4 8.43 -29.83 14.52
N HIS A 5 9.62 -29.55 15.07
CA HIS A 5 9.88 -28.30 15.77
C HIS A 5 9.93 -27.10 14.81
N PHE A 6 10.48 -27.29 13.61
CA PHE A 6 10.51 -26.25 12.58
C PHE A 6 9.11 -25.98 12.02
N GLU A 7 8.33 -27.02 11.75
CA GLU A 7 6.93 -26.87 11.30
C GLU A 7 6.09 -26.12 12.33
N THR A 8 6.19 -26.48 13.61
CA THR A 8 5.47 -25.79 14.69
C THR A 8 5.90 -24.32 14.78
N LEU A 9 7.19 -24.03 14.64
CA LEU A 9 7.68 -22.65 14.67
C LEU A 9 7.16 -21.84 13.48
N LEU A 10 7.15 -22.42 12.27
CA LEU A 10 6.60 -21.76 11.08
C LEU A 10 5.11 -21.45 11.25
N GLU A 11 4.32 -22.39 11.78
CA GLU A 11 2.90 -22.16 12.06
C GLU A 11 2.69 -21.03 13.06
N LEU A 12 3.49 -20.98 14.13
CA LEU A 12 3.41 -19.91 15.13
C LEU A 12 3.78 -18.55 14.56
N ILE A 13 4.79 -18.48 13.69
CA ILE A 13 5.21 -17.24 13.03
C ILE A 13 4.11 -16.72 12.11
N GLU A 14 3.51 -17.58 11.29
CA GLU A 14 2.41 -17.14 10.41
C GLU A 14 1.18 -16.70 11.22
N LEU A 15 0.88 -17.39 12.32
CA LEU A 15 -0.20 -16.99 13.22
C LEU A 15 0.04 -15.60 13.84
N GLU A 16 1.28 -15.33 14.28
CA GLU A 16 1.67 -14.01 14.80
C GLU A 16 1.53 -12.94 13.71
N ARG A 17 2.01 -13.23 12.50
CA ARG A 17 1.94 -12.30 11.36
C ARG A 17 0.50 -11.96 10.98
N GLU A 18 -0.38 -12.96 10.94
CA GLU A 18 -1.81 -12.73 10.68
C GLU A 18 -2.47 -11.91 11.79
N ALA A 19 -2.13 -12.19 13.05
CA ALA A 19 -2.67 -11.46 14.20
C ALA A 19 -2.23 -9.99 14.20
N GLU A 20 -0.96 -9.71 13.91
CA GLU A 20 -0.43 -8.34 13.81
C GLU A 20 -1.09 -7.55 12.68
N LYS A 21 -1.24 -8.17 11.49
CA LYS A 21 -1.93 -7.54 10.35
C LYS A 21 -3.38 -7.17 10.70
N GLU A 22 -4.10 -8.07 11.37
CA GLU A 22 -5.48 -7.84 11.79
C GLU A 22 -5.58 -6.76 12.88
N GLU A 23 -4.63 -6.70 13.82
CA GLU A 23 -4.57 -5.62 14.81
C GLU A 23 -4.32 -4.27 14.14
N ASN A 24 -3.37 -4.18 13.20
CA ASN A 24 -3.08 -2.95 12.46
C ASN A 24 -4.30 -2.46 11.66
N LYS A 25 -5.08 -3.37 11.04
CA LYS A 25 -6.36 -3.02 10.40
C LYS A 25 -7.34 -2.39 11.38
N ARG A 26 -7.49 -2.96 12.58
CA ARG A 26 -8.37 -2.41 13.63
C ARG A 26 -7.87 -1.06 14.14
N GLU A 27 -6.55 -0.88 14.27
CA GLU A 27 -5.97 0.39 14.68
C GLU A 27 -6.26 1.50 13.67
N LEU A 28 -6.16 1.19 12.37
CA LEU A 28 -6.52 2.11 11.30
C LEU A 28 -7.99 2.56 11.38
N GLU A 29 -8.90 1.68 11.80
CA GLU A 29 -10.33 2.03 11.96
C GLU A 29 -10.59 2.94 13.18
N ARG A 30 -9.71 2.97 14.18
CA ARG A 30 -9.87 3.85 15.35
C ARG A 30 -9.70 5.33 15.02
N TYR A 31 -8.95 5.64 13.95
CA TYR A 31 -8.61 7.01 13.58
C TYR A 31 -9.42 7.49 12.38
N PRO A 32 -9.93 8.74 12.41
CA PRO A 32 -10.51 9.36 11.22
C PRO A 32 -9.48 9.48 10.08
N LEU A 33 -9.94 9.40 8.84
CA LEU A 33 -9.10 9.44 7.63
C LEU A 33 -8.05 10.57 7.63
N PRO A 34 -8.37 11.84 7.97
CA PRO A 34 -7.37 12.91 7.96
C PRO A 34 -6.24 12.69 8.96
N VAL A 35 -6.52 12.03 10.09
CA VAL A 35 -5.52 11.69 11.11
C VAL A 35 -4.60 10.59 10.60
N ARG A 36 -5.15 9.58 9.91
CA ARG A 36 -4.36 8.51 9.30
C ARG A 36 -3.41 9.04 8.22
N GLU A 37 -3.87 9.95 7.38
CA GLU A 37 -3.01 10.60 6.38
C GLU A 37 -1.89 11.43 7.02
N ALA A 38 -2.20 12.17 8.09
CA ALA A 38 -1.19 12.95 8.81
C ALA A 38 -0.12 12.09 9.50
N LEU A 39 -0.49 10.86 9.92
CA LEU A 39 0.43 9.86 10.47
C LEU A 39 1.17 9.05 9.39
N GLY A 40 0.88 9.28 8.10
CA GLY A 40 1.45 8.51 6.99
C GLY A 40 0.99 7.05 6.95
N LYS A 41 -0.09 6.71 7.66
CA LYS A 41 -0.67 5.35 7.71
C LYS A 41 -1.62 5.06 6.54
N THR A 42 -2.14 6.12 5.93
CA THR A 42 -3.03 6.04 4.77
C THR A 42 -2.64 7.08 3.75
N VAL A 43 -2.72 6.72 2.47
CA VAL A 43 -2.57 7.65 1.35
C VAL A 43 -3.80 7.52 0.47
N THR A 44 -4.55 8.62 0.33
CA THR A 44 -5.72 8.67 -0.54
C THR A 44 -5.43 9.42 -1.84
N ARG A 45 -6.41 9.39 -2.76
CA ARG A 45 -6.36 10.11 -4.04
C ARG A 45 -5.22 9.63 -4.93
N LEU A 46 -4.98 8.33 -4.92
CA LEU A 46 -4.00 7.68 -5.79
C LEU A 46 -4.66 7.29 -7.10
N SER A 47 -4.02 7.60 -8.22
CA SER A 47 -4.42 7.07 -9.53
C SER A 47 -3.47 5.95 -9.92
N ILE A 48 -4.00 4.85 -10.46
CA ILE A 48 -3.18 3.84 -11.16
C ILE A 48 -2.71 4.49 -12.45
N VAL A 49 -1.40 4.61 -12.62
CA VAL A 49 -0.77 5.26 -13.79
C VAL A 49 -0.10 4.26 -14.71
N ASP A 50 0.28 3.08 -14.20
CA ASP A 50 0.89 2.02 -14.98
C ASP A 50 0.70 0.64 -14.33
N GLU A 51 0.90 -0.40 -15.12
CA GLU A 51 0.99 -1.80 -14.68
C GLU A 51 2.28 -2.41 -15.20
N ASP A 52 2.92 -3.24 -14.39
CA ASP A 52 4.14 -3.96 -14.77
C ASP A 52 4.15 -5.37 -14.18
N VAL A 53 5.16 -6.17 -14.52
CA VAL A 53 5.34 -7.52 -14.03
C VAL A 53 6.72 -7.65 -13.40
N GLY A 54 6.73 -7.84 -12.09
CA GLY A 54 7.93 -8.06 -11.29
C GLY A 54 8.53 -9.45 -11.48
N VAL A 55 9.65 -9.67 -10.79
CA VAL A 55 10.33 -10.96 -10.78
C VAL A 55 9.38 -12.07 -10.31
N GLY A 56 9.38 -13.20 -11.01
CA GLY A 56 8.48 -14.32 -10.69
C GLY A 56 7.06 -14.17 -11.21
N GLY A 57 6.78 -13.16 -12.05
CA GLY A 57 5.45 -12.95 -12.62
C GLY A 57 4.48 -12.24 -11.68
N ILE A 58 4.99 -11.61 -10.62
CA ILE A 58 4.18 -10.89 -9.64
C ILE A 58 3.65 -9.60 -10.29
N PRO A 59 2.33 -9.38 -10.33
CA PRO A 59 1.76 -8.16 -10.88
C PRO A 59 2.14 -6.95 -10.04
N LEU A 60 2.59 -5.89 -10.71
CA LEU A 60 2.94 -4.61 -10.11
C LEU A 60 1.93 -3.55 -10.56
N LEU A 61 1.45 -2.74 -9.63
CA LEU A 61 0.69 -1.53 -9.94
C LEU A 61 1.46 -0.29 -9.54
N VAL A 62 1.59 0.64 -10.46
CA VAL A 62 2.21 1.94 -10.21
C VAL A 62 1.11 2.94 -9.88
N LEU A 63 1.15 3.48 -8.67
CA LEU A 63 0.21 4.44 -8.13
C LEU A 63 0.89 5.79 -7.99
N SER A 64 0.24 6.85 -8.44
CA SER A 64 0.73 8.21 -8.24
C SER A 64 -0.30 9.05 -7.51
N ARG A 65 0.19 9.87 -6.57
CA ARG A 65 -0.59 11.00 -6.06
C ARG A 65 -0.32 12.17 -6.99
N GLY A 66 -1.04 12.19 -8.12
CA GLY A 66 -0.79 13.16 -9.18
C GLY A 66 -0.83 14.61 -8.67
N PRO A 67 -0.10 15.56 -9.30
CA PRO A 67 -0.41 16.96 -9.11
C PRO A 67 -1.82 17.21 -9.65
N TYR A 68 -2.69 17.79 -8.84
CA TYR A 68 -4.02 18.19 -9.29
C TYR A 68 -3.86 19.29 -10.33
N ARG A 69 -3.72 18.94 -11.62
CA ARG A 69 -3.65 19.81 -12.80
C ARG A 69 -3.35 21.28 -12.45
N SER A 70 -2.11 21.58 -12.06
CA SER A 70 -1.75 22.94 -11.73
C SER A 70 -1.63 23.75 -13.01
N THR A 71 -2.61 24.61 -13.21
CA THR A 71 -2.48 25.73 -14.12
C THR A 71 -1.39 26.66 -13.60
N LYS A 72 -0.17 26.58 -14.16
CA LYS A 72 0.84 27.66 -14.10
C LYS A 72 1.26 28.17 -12.71
N SER A 73 1.03 27.41 -11.64
CA SER A 73 1.46 27.74 -10.27
C SER A 73 2.04 26.53 -9.55
N ASP A 74 2.78 25.68 -10.26
CA ASP A 74 3.64 24.67 -9.63
C ASP A 74 4.94 25.35 -9.22
N GLU A 75 4.90 26.04 -8.08
CA GLU A 75 6.10 26.16 -7.28
C GLU A 75 6.45 24.78 -6.72
N PRO A 76 7.74 24.40 -6.69
CA PRO A 76 8.18 23.20 -5.99
C PRO A 76 7.72 23.30 -4.55
N SER A 77 7.34 22.18 -3.93
CA SER A 77 6.90 22.01 -2.54
C SER A 77 7.76 22.81 -1.52
N SER A 78 7.55 24.12 -1.43
CA SER A 78 8.35 25.06 -0.63
C SER A 78 7.58 25.48 0.63
N SER A 79 6.91 24.52 1.28
CA SER A 79 6.13 24.79 2.48
C SER A 79 6.03 23.55 3.39
N GLY A 80 7.14 22.92 3.77
CA GLY A 80 7.19 21.98 4.91
C GLY A 80 6.22 20.79 4.89
N ALA A 81 5.55 20.53 3.77
CA ALA A 81 4.60 19.44 3.62
C ALA A 81 5.39 18.17 3.34
N LEU A 82 5.20 17.15 4.19
CA LEU A 82 5.82 15.85 4.02
C LEU A 82 5.31 15.21 2.72
N SER A 83 6.17 14.42 2.07
CA SER A 83 5.75 13.56 0.95
C SER A 83 4.51 12.76 1.35
N PRO A 84 3.57 12.49 0.41
CA PRO A 84 2.46 11.58 0.62
C PRO A 84 2.86 10.23 1.24
N PHE A 85 4.05 9.73 0.89
CA PHE A 85 4.56 8.42 1.27
C PHE A 85 5.67 8.53 2.34
N HIS A 86 5.81 9.67 3.02
CA HIS A 86 6.92 9.94 3.95
C HIS A 86 7.14 8.92 5.08
N ALA A 87 6.10 8.16 5.45
CA ALA A 87 6.18 7.14 6.48
C ALA A 87 6.22 5.70 5.93
N MET A 88 6.19 5.53 4.60
CA MET A 88 6.15 4.25 3.91
C MET A 88 7.52 3.90 3.34
N ASN A 89 7.89 2.62 3.41
CA ASN A 89 9.16 2.09 2.93
C ASN A 89 8.94 0.87 2.04
N GLN A 90 9.94 0.58 1.21
CA GLN A 90 10.00 -0.69 0.48
C GLN A 90 9.91 -1.86 1.48
N GLY A 91 9.07 -2.84 1.17
CA GLY A 91 8.80 -3.99 2.04
C GLY A 91 7.61 -3.81 2.99
N ASP A 92 7.01 -2.62 3.06
CA ASP A 92 5.80 -2.43 3.86
C ASP A 92 4.60 -3.15 3.22
N ASN A 93 3.84 -3.83 4.06
CA ASN A 93 2.59 -4.46 3.69
C ASN A 93 1.48 -3.41 3.63
N VAL A 94 0.68 -3.48 2.58
CA VAL A 94 -0.36 -2.49 2.30
C VAL A 94 -1.65 -3.13 1.84
N LEU A 95 -2.76 -2.46 2.12
CA LEU A 95 -4.07 -2.75 1.54
C LEU A 95 -4.39 -1.69 0.49
N LEU A 96 -4.47 -2.10 -0.77
CA LEU A 96 -4.95 -1.27 -1.86
C LEU A 96 -6.47 -1.39 -1.98
N THR A 97 -7.16 -0.31 -1.71
CA THR A 97 -8.59 -0.16 -1.92
C THR A 97 -8.85 0.55 -3.24
N TYR A 98 -9.52 -0.13 -4.15
CA TYR A 98 -9.89 0.39 -5.47
C TYR A 98 -11.01 1.45 -5.39
N PRO A 99 -11.22 2.24 -6.46
CA PRO A 99 -12.26 3.26 -6.49
C PRO A 99 -13.66 2.66 -6.24
N GLU A 100 -14.50 3.41 -5.54
CA GLU A 100 -15.90 3.03 -5.33
C GLU A 100 -16.61 2.81 -6.67
N GLY A 101 -17.39 1.73 -6.78
CA GLY A 101 -18.10 1.38 -8.01
C GLY A 101 -17.27 0.62 -9.05
N SER A 102 -15.98 0.36 -8.81
CA SER A 102 -15.14 -0.50 -9.67
C SER A 102 -15.54 -1.98 -9.65
N GLY A 103 -16.25 -2.42 -8.61
CA GLY A 103 -16.60 -3.83 -8.40
C GLY A 103 -15.41 -4.70 -7.96
N GLN A 104 -14.24 -4.12 -7.76
CA GLN A 104 -13.02 -4.81 -7.33
C GLN A 104 -12.93 -4.83 -5.80
N ALA A 105 -12.62 -5.99 -5.24
CA ALA A 105 -12.35 -6.12 -3.81
C ALA A 105 -10.97 -5.51 -3.48
N PRO A 106 -10.78 -4.95 -2.28
CA PRO A 106 -9.46 -4.54 -1.81
C PRO A 106 -8.45 -5.69 -1.90
N VAL A 107 -7.20 -5.37 -2.24
CA VAL A 107 -6.13 -6.35 -2.42
C VAL A 107 -4.95 -6.00 -1.52
N GLU A 108 -4.35 -7.02 -0.92
CA GLU A 108 -3.10 -6.88 -0.17
C GLU A 108 -1.91 -6.91 -1.12
N GLY A 109 -0.82 -6.29 -0.70
CA GLY A 109 0.43 -6.32 -1.41
C GLY A 109 1.56 -5.73 -0.59
N THR A 110 2.73 -5.65 -1.22
CA THR A 110 3.95 -5.12 -0.62
C THR A 110 4.46 -3.95 -1.44
N LEU A 111 4.95 -2.90 -0.80
CA LEU A 111 5.62 -1.80 -1.49
C LEU A 111 6.92 -2.29 -2.12
N TYR A 112 6.94 -2.32 -3.45
CA TYR A 112 8.11 -2.73 -4.23
C TYR A 112 9.09 -1.57 -4.43
N ASP A 113 8.57 -0.37 -4.67
CA ASP A 113 9.36 0.85 -4.79
C ASP A 113 8.59 2.06 -4.25
N VAL A 114 9.30 3.02 -3.66
CA VAL A 114 8.71 4.22 -3.03
C VAL A 114 9.49 5.46 -3.44
N GLU A 115 8.83 6.30 -4.22
CA GLU A 115 9.32 7.62 -4.62
C GLU A 115 8.52 8.74 -3.91
N GLU A 116 8.87 10.00 -4.17
CA GLU A 116 8.26 11.15 -3.50
C GLU A 116 6.74 11.24 -3.76
N LEU A 117 6.29 10.98 -5.00
CA LEU A 117 4.90 11.12 -5.45
C LEU A 117 4.35 9.88 -6.15
N GLN A 118 5.12 8.79 -6.13
CA GLN A 118 4.78 7.55 -6.79
C GLN A 118 5.18 6.37 -5.91
N VAL A 119 4.38 5.31 -5.92
CA VAL A 119 4.72 4.02 -5.31
C VAL A 119 4.37 2.91 -6.27
N THR A 120 5.16 1.85 -6.22
CA THR A 120 4.91 0.60 -6.93
C THR A 120 4.51 -0.46 -5.92
N VAL A 121 3.35 -1.08 -6.11
CA VAL A 121 2.82 -2.12 -5.22
C VAL A 121 2.87 -3.46 -5.94
N ALA A 122 3.56 -4.43 -5.35
CA ALA A 122 3.48 -5.82 -5.75
C ALA A 122 2.23 -6.45 -5.12
N LEU A 123 1.31 -6.96 -5.94
CA LEU A 123 0.04 -7.49 -5.44
C LEU A 123 0.13 -8.99 -5.13
N ASP A 124 -0.55 -9.41 -4.05
CA ASP A 124 -0.65 -10.83 -3.67
C ASP A 124 -1.62 -11.62 -4.56
N ARG A 125 -2.34 -10.94 -5.45
CA ARG A 125 -3.32 -11.50 -6.38
C ARG A 125 -3.17 -10.86 -7.75
N PRO A 126 -3.69 -11.49 -8.82
CA PRO A 126 -3.69 -10.89 -10.15
C PRO A 126 -4.25 -9.46 -10.16
N ALA A 127 -3.62 -8.58 -10.93
CA ALA A 127 -4.14 -7.24 -11.16
C ALA A 127 -5.51 -7.30 -11.87
N PRO A 128 -6.41 -6.35 -11.57
CA PRO A 128 -7.71 -6.29 -12.23
C PRO A 128 -7.56 -5.95 -13.71
N ASP A 129 -8.25 -6.69 -14.57
CA ASP A 129 -8.36 -6.41 -16.01
C ASP A 129 -9.85 -6.20 -16.38
N PRO A 130 -10.27 -4.99 -16.79
CA PRO A 130 -9.46 -3.79 -16.98
C PRO A 130 -9.11 -3.07 -15.66
N LEU A 131 -8.02 -2.29 -15.68
CA LEU A 131 -7.64 -1.44 -14.54
C LEU A 131 -8.76 -0.43 -14.22
N PRO A 132 -9.18 -0.32 -12.94
CA PRO A 132 -10.25 0.57 -12.57
C PRO A 132 -9.80 2.03 -12.65
N GLN A 133 -10.65 2.87 -13.25
CA GLN A 133 -10.45 4.31 -13.28
C GLN A 133 -10.98 4.96 -12.00
N GLY A 134 -10.22 5.90 -11.45
CA GLY A 134 -10.64 6.68 -10.29
C GLY A 134 -9.54 6.81 -9.26
N LEU A 135 -9.94 7.13 -8.03
CA LEU A 135 -9.04 7.36 -6.91
C LEU A 135 -9.04 6.15 -5.99
N CYS A 136 -7.86 5.56 -5.83
CA CYS A 136 -7.57 4.50 -4.91
C CYS A 136 -7.11 5.07 -3.56
N GLN A 137 -7.12 4.19 -2.56
CA GLN A 137 -6.55 4.42 -1.24
C GLN A 137 -5.57 3.30 -0.93
N LEU A 138 -4.46 3.65 -0.28
CA LEU A 138 -3.46 2.72 0.20
C LEU A 138 -3.33 2.84 1.72
N ASP A 139 -3.46 1.72 2.42
CA ASP A 139 -3.38 1.64 3.88
C ASP A 139 -2.22 0.78 4.32
N MET A 140 -1.41 1.25 5.25
CA MET A 140 -0.27 0.50 5.80
C MET A 140 -0.75 -0.55 6.80
N LEU A 141 -0.44 -1.81 6.52
CA LEU A 141 -0.78 -2.97 7.36
C LEU A 141 0.36 -3.45 8.25
N GLY A 142 1.58 -2.98 8.02
CA GLY A 142 2.78 -3.38 8.78
C GLY A 142 4.03 -3.38 7.89
N SER A 143 5.14 -3.89 8.41
CA SER A 143 6.38 -4.09 7.64
C SER A 143 6.83 -5.53 7.82
N ASP A 144 7.10 -6.25 6.74
CA ASP A 144 7.63 -7.63 6.81
C ASP A 144 9.13 -7.68 7.16
N ALA A 145 9.77 -6.52 7.39
CA ALA A 145 11.15 -6.41 7.84
C ALA A 145 11.27 -6.67 9.36
N THR A 146 11.24 -7.94 9.75
CA THR A 146 11.69 -8.44 11.06
C THR A 146 12.65 -9.62 10.91
#